data_AF-A0A354BPU0-F1
#
_entry.id   AF-A0A354BPU0-F1
#
_cell.length_a   1.000
_cell.length_b   1.000
_cell.length_c   1.000
_cell.angle_alpha   90.00
_cell.angle_beta   90.00
_cell.angle_gamma   90.00
#
_symmetry.space_group_name_H-M   'P 1'
#
loop_
_entity.id
_entity.type
_entity.pdbx_description
1 polymer ?
#
loop_
_entity_poly.entity_id
_entity_poly.type
_entity_poly.pdbx_seq_one_letter_code
_entity_poly.pdbx_strand_id
1 'polypeptide(L)'
;AAMYAAGAGIQQDDIRAAEFYRKACDGGNARGCYNLGVMHAEGTGVPQDEFQAADFYRKACDGGSARGCSNLGSMYAAGNGIK
;
A
#
# COMPACT_ATOMS: atom_id res chain seq x y z
N ALA A 1 -0.25 -5.49 -30.08
CA ALA A 1 0.81 -4.65 -29.50
C ALA A 1 0.17 -3.36 -29.01
N ALA A 2 -0.17 -3.29 -27.73
CA ALA A 2 -0.81 -2.12 -27.12
C ALA A 2 0.11 -1.58 -26.02
N MET A 3 0.81 -0.50 -26.38
CA MET A 3 1.20 0.64 -25.53
C MET A 3 2.08 0.38 -24.29
N TYR A 4 3.37 0.13 -24.54
CA TYR A 4 4.47 0.47 -23.63
C TYR A 4 4.86 1.96 -23.79
N ALA A 5 3.98 2.89 -23.41
CA ALA A 5 4.18 4.31 -23.69
C ALA A 5 3.89 5.24 -22.49
N ALA A 6 4.46 4.95 -21.32
CA ALA A 6 4.81 5.93 -20.28
C ALA A 6 5.54 5.23 -19.11
N GLY A 7 6.76 5.66 -18.75
CA GLY A 7 7.30 5.43 -17.40
C GLY A 7 8.54 4.55 -17.23
N ALA A 8 9.40 4.42 -18.25
CA ALA A 8 10.58 3.53 -18.26
C ALA A 8 11.66 3.76 -17.17
N GLY A 9 11.48 4.72 -16.25
CA GLY A 9 12.37 4.91 -15.08
C GLY A 9 11.66 4.89 -13.71
N ILE A 10 10.32 4.95 -13.68
CA ILE A 10 9.55 5.07 -12.42
C ILE A 10 8.96 3.70 -12.04
N GLN A 11 8.56 2.89 -13.03
CA GLN A 11 7.81 1.66 -12.79
C GLN A 11 8.62 0.52 -12.14
N GLN A 12 9.92 0.39 -12.44
CA GLN A 12 10.71 -0.75 -11.96
C GLN A 12 11.16 -0.58 -10.50
N ASP A 13 11.50 0.65 -10.11
CA ASP A 13 11.90 0.94 -8.73
C ASP A 13 10.71 0.93 -7.79
N ASP A 14 9.52 1.35 -8.26
CA ASP A 14 8.28 1.22 -7.48
C ASP A 14 7.90 -0.25 -7.26
N ILE A 15 8.03 -1.12 -8.27
CA ILE A 15 7.79 -2.57 -8.09
C ILE A 15 8.75 -3.13 -7.03
N ARG A 16 10.04 -2.78 -7.09
CA ARG A 16 11.04 -3.22 -6.10
C ARG A 16 10.75 -2.65 -4.70
N ALA A 17 10.31 -1.40 -4.62
CA ALA A 17 9.91 -0.78 -3.35
C ALA A 17 8.71 -1.51 -2.74
N ALA A 18 7.71 -1.88 -3.54
CA ALA A 18 6.58 -2.68 -3.07
C ALA A 18 7.02 -4.03 -2.51
N GLU A 19 7.92 -4.74 -3.19
CA GLU A 19 8.48 -6.00 -2.69
C GLU A 19 9.28 -5.81 -1.40
N PHE A 20 10.04 -4.73 -1.29
CA PHE A 20 10.81 -4.41 -0.09
C PHE A 20 9.88 -4.11 1.09
N TYR A 21 8.86 -3.28 0.89
CA TYR A 21 7.88 -2.97 1.93
C TYR A 21 7.02 -4.17 2.31
N ARG A 22 6.73 -5.06 1.37
CA ARG A 22 6.10 -6.36 1.65
C ARG A 22 6.92 -7.17 2.63
N LYS A 23 8.20 -7.39 2.34
CA LYS A 23 9.11 -8.13 3.24
C LYS A 23 9.20 -7.46 4.62
N ALA A 24 9.28 -6.13 4.66
CA ALA A 24 9.29 -5.39 5.92
C ALA A 24 7.99 -5.58 6.71
N CYS A 25 6.84 -5.47 6.04
CA CYS A 25 5.52 -5.65 6.66
C CYS A 25 5.33 -7.07 7.20
N ASP A 26 5.69 -8.09 6.40
CA ASP A 26 5.61 -9.49 6.79
C ASP A 26 6.55 -9.80 7.98
N GLY A 27 7.65 -9.04 8.11
CA GLY A 27 8.53 -9.05 9.28
C GLY A 27 8.02 -8.24 10.49
N GLY A 28 6.78 -7.76 10.48
CA GLY A 28 6.18 -6.99 11.57
C GLY A 28 6.52 -5.50 11.59
N ASN A 29 7.16 -4.96 10.54
CA ASN A 29 7.46 -3.54 10.47
C ASN A 29 6.21 -2.73 10.09
N ALA A 30 5.64 -2.03 11.06
CA ALA A 30 4.44 -1.21 10.88
C ALA A 30 4.60 -0.10 9.81
N ARG A 31 5.82 0.46 9.66
CA ARG A 31 6.10 1.47 8.61
C ARG A 31 6.15 0.83 7.23
N GLY A 32 6.70 -0.37 7.13
CA GLY A 32 6.66 -1.19 5.91
C GLY A 32 5.22 -1.48 5.49
N CYS A 33 4.38 -1.93 6.43
CA CYS A 33 2.96 -2.12 6.16
C CYS A 33 2.27 -0.83 5.72
N TYR A 34 2.51 0.30 6.40
CA TYR A 34 1.92 1.58 6.02
C TYR A 34 2.28 1.98 4.57
N ASN A 35 3.56 1.92 4.21
CA ASN A 35 4.02 2.30 2.87
C ASN A 35 3.43 1.38 1.80
N LEU A 36 3.36 0.08 2.06
CA LEU A 36 2.74 -0.85 1.12
C LEU A 36 1.24 -0.60 0.97
N GLY A 37 0.55 -0.19 2.04
CA GLY A 37 -0.85 0.24 1.98
C GLY A 37 -1.04 1.48 1.09
N VAL A 38 -0.14 2.46 1.19
CA VAL A 38 -0.14 3.64 0.28
C VAL A 38 0.05 3.21 -1.18
N MET A 39 1.00 2.31 -1.45
CA MET A 39 1.25 1.84 -2.81
C MET A 39 0.04 1.14 -3.44
N HIS A 40 -0.70 0.33 -2.66
CA HIS A 40 -1.97 -0.25 -3.11
C HIS A 40 -3.09 0.79 -3.25
N ALA A 41 -3.15 1.81 -2.40
CA ALA A 41 -4.16 2.87 -2.53
C ALA A 41 -3.94 3.71 -3.80
N GLU A 42 -2.68 3.94 -4.18
CA GLU A 42 -2.29 4.78 -5.32
C GLU A 42 -2.08 4.00 -6.62
N GLY A 43 -1.90 2.67 -6.56
CA GLY A 43 -1.54 1.86 -7.72
C GLY A 43 -0.08 2.03 -8.17
N THR A 44 0.80 2.40 -7.23
CA THR A 44 2.22 2.68 -7.49
C THR A 44 3.05 1.41 -7.29
N GLY A 45 3.65 0.86 -8.35
CA GLY A 45 4.46 -0.37 -8.27
C GLY A 45 3.66 -1.66 -8.00
N VAL A 46 2.36 -1.54 -7.70
CA VAL A 46 1.39 -2.63 -7.53
C VAL A 46 0.05 -2.18 -8.13
N PRO A 47 -0.83 -3.11 -8.54
CA PRO A 47 -2.19 -2.75 -8.92
C PRO A 47 -2.91 -2.01 -7.79
N GLN A 48 -3.67 -0.97 -8.17
CA GLN A 48 -4.50 -0.24 -7.22
C GLN A 48 -5.57 -1.17 -6.66
N ASP A 49 -5.65 -1.26 -5.34
CA ASP A 49 -6.59 -2.12 -4.62
C ASP A 49 -6.84 -1.54 -3.22
N GLU A 50 -8.02 -0.94 -3.04
CA GLU A 50 -8.41 -0.34 -1.77
C GLU A 50 -8.62 -1.37 -0.65
N PHE A 51 -9.01 -2.60 -0.97
CA PHE A 51 -9.15 -3.65 0.04
C PHE A 51 -7.79 -4.06 0.59
N GLN A 52 -6.82 -4.26 -0.31
CA GLN A 52 -5.44 -4.54 0.11
C GLN A 52 -4.81 -3.36 0.85
N ALA A 53 -5.08 -2.13 0.42
CA ALA A 53 -4.62 -0.93 1.13
C ALA A 53 -5.15 -0.90 2.57
N ALA A 54 -6.45 -1.13 2.77
CA ALA A 54 -7.07 -1.20 4.09
C ALA A 54 -6.46 -2.30 4.96
N ASP A 55 -6.20 -3.48 4.40
CA ASP A 55 -5.54 -4.58 5.11
C ASP A 55 -4.13 -4.22 5.59
N PHE A 56 -3.33 -3.57 4.75
CA PHE A 56 -2.00 -3.12 5.14
C PHE A 56 -2.03 -1.98 6.15
N TYR A 57 -2.96 -1.04 6.03
CA TYR A 57 -3.14 0.00 7.03
C TYR A 57 -3.59 -0.55 8.38
N ARG A 58 -4.44 -1.58 8.40
CA ARG A 58 -4.78 -2.32 9.62
C ARG A 58 -3.57 -2.96 10.25
N LYS A 59 -2.78 -3.73 9.49
CA LYS A 59 -1.51 -4.31 10.00
C LYS A 59 -0.55 -3.23 10.52
N ALA A 60 -0.47 -2.10 9.83
CA ALA A 60 0.34 -0.97 10.26
C ALA A 60 -0.18 -0.38 11.58
N CYS A 61 -1.49 -0.21 11.72
CA CYS A 61 -2.14 0.29 12.93
C CYS A 61 -1.91 -0.65 14.11
N ASP A 62 -2.12 -1.95 13.92
CA ASP A 62 -1.91 -2.98 14.93
C ASP A 62 -0.45 -3.03 15.38
N GLY A 63 0.50 -2.75 14.48
CA GLY A 63 1.92 -2.58 14.77
C GLY A 63 2.32 -1.22 15.35
N GLY A 64 1.36 -0.35 15.72
CA GLY A 64 1.60 0.94 16.37
C GLY A 64 1.83 2.14 15.44
N SER A 65 1.58 2.00 14.13
CA SER A 65 1.65 3.13 13.20
C SER A 65 0.40 4.00 13.30
N ALA A 66 0.51 5.15 13.97
CA ALA A 66 -0.58 6.12 14.05
C ALA A 66 -1.11 6.54 12.66
N ARG A 67 -0.21 6.68 11.67
CA ARG A 67 -0.60 6.99 10.28
C ARG A 67 -1.38 5.84 9.64
N GLY A 68 -1.03 4.59 9.95
CA GLY A 68 -1.79 3.42 9.52
C GLY A 68 -3.22 3.46 10.08
N CYS A 69 -3.36 3.74 11.39
CA CYS A 69 -4.68 3.88 12.02
C CYS A 69 -5.50 5.02 11.41
N SER A 70 -4.90 6.19 11.20
CA SER A 70 -5.58 7.34 10.61
C SER A 70 -6.07 7.05 9.18
N ASN A 71 -5.23 6.45 8.33
CA ASN A 71 -5.63 6.13 6.97
C ASN A 71 -6.72 5.06 6.94
N LEU A 72 -6.63 4.03 7.79
CA LEU A 72 -7.70 3.03 7.92
C LEU A 72 -9.03 3.66 8.35
N GLY A 73 -8.99 4.57 9.34
CA GLY A 73 -10.17 5.31 9.78
C GLY A 73 -10.79 6.15 8.66
N SER A 74 -9.98 6.84 7.86
CA SER A 74 -10.42 7.59 6.69
C SER A 74 -11.07 6.69 5.64
N MET A 75 -10.50 5.51 5.37
CA MET A 75 -11.07 4.55 4.41
C MET A 75 -12.44 4.04 4.87
N TYR A 76 -12.57 3.68 6.15
CA TYR A 76 -13.87 3.29 6.71
C TYR A 76 -14.90 4.41 6.68
N ALA A 77 -14.49 5.66 6.95
CA ALA A 77 -15.39 6.81 6.86
C ALA A 77 -15.86 7.07 5.42
N ALA A 78 -15.01 6.79 4.43
CA ALA A 78 -15.31 6.99 3.01
C ALA A 78 -16.13 5.84 2.38
N GLY A 79 -16.23 4.68 3.02
CA GLY A 79 -16.82 3.50 2.40
C GLY A 79 -15.81 2.65 1.59
N ASN A 80 -14.51 2.97 1.66
CA ASN A 80 -13.48 2.35 0.84
C ASN A 80 -12.86 1.15 1.58
N GLY A 81 -12.58 0.07 0.86
CA GLY A 81 -11.93 -1.12 1.44
C GLY A 81 -12.79 -1.90 2.46
N ILE A 82 -14.11 -1.70 2.43
CA ILE A 82 -15.10 -2.45 3.22
C ILE A 82 -15.99 -3.26 2.27
N LYS A 83 -16.26 -4.51 2.62
CA LYS A 83 -17.04 -5.45 1.81
C LYS A 83 -18.52 -5.35 2.11
#